data_AF-A0A2V9V2S8-F1
#
_entry.id   AF-A0A2V9V2S8-F1
#
_cell.length_a   1.000
_cell.length_b   1.000
_cell.length_c   1.000
_cell.angle_alpha   90.00
_cell.angle_beta   90.00
_cell.angle_gamma   90.00
#
_symmetry.space_group_name_H-M   'P 1'
#
loop_
_entity.id
_entity.type
_entity.pdbx_description
1 polymer ?
#
loop_
_entity_poly.entity_id
_entity_poly.type
_entity_poly.pdbx_seq_one_letter_code
_entity_poly.pdbx_strand_id
1 'polypeptide(L)'
;MIYNPAVPGLFRRVCRIVLLTAFLGGVACSQNQNPSAPQNTPKATDPDLVTCGEKPPLNSRTVRSNLFTAPDQKHRAYAETEATALYQQRPSGYTGPLCVNYSRLFVAETGDFKLRFLQEPADVETGNLLRAVDWSSDGRRLLLELAEWQYEQPGATRSVLIYDSKNFTFQQPDLAHILAKNYSHDCTFNFRVLGFSTQGTIVLEGQPLSPEEEEVQGASSCAKKKTFFELDRASENMVSVPEAPKLQHNARIEVPK
;
A
#
# COMPACT_ATOMS: atom_id res chain seq x y z
N MET A 1 -14.84 -35.45 46.66
CA MET A 1 -15.40 -34.35 47.49
C MET A 1 -15.80 -33.24 46.52
N ILE A 2 -17.08 -32.95 46.29
CA ILE A 2 -18.08 -32.37 47.23
C ILE A 2 -17.53 -31.00 47.69
N TYR A 3 -18.12 -29.83 47.43
CA TYR A 3 -19.54 -29.46 47.29
C TYR A 3 -19.67 -28.02 46.73
N ASN A 4 -20.77 -27.76 46.04
CA ASN A 4 -21.40 -26.44 45.80
C ASN A 4 -22.61 -26.34 46.76
N PRO A 5 -23.04 -25.15 47.19
CA PRO A 5 -24.48 -24.84 46.96
C PRO A 5 -24.74 -23.34 46.63
N ALA A 6 -25.49 -23.05 45.55
CA ALA A 6 -26.95 -22.76 45.47
C ALA A 6 -27.30 -21.25 45.74
N VAL A 7 -27.89 -20.43 44.83
CA VAL A 7 -29.20 -20.44 44.09
C VAL A 7 -30.40 -20.40 45.07
N PRO A 8 -31.42 -19.49 45.00
CA PRO A 8 -32.50 -19.41 43.95
C PRO A 8 -33.08 -17.98 43.70
N GLY A 9 -34.06 -17.69 42.83
CA GLY A 9 -35.13 -18.45 42.16
C GLY A 9 -35.75 -17.62 40.99
N LEU A 10 -36.43 -18.17 39.97
CA LEU A 10 -37.63 -19.03 39.85
C LEU A 10 -38.92 -18.21 39.55
N PHE A 11 -39.41 -18.25 38.31
CA PHE A 11 -40.83 -18.24 37.84
C PHE A 11 -40.79 -18.49 36.30
N ARG A 12 -41.13 -19.65 35.72
CA ARG A 12 -42.45 -20.29 35.45
C ARG A 12 -43.50 -19.27 34.95
N ARG A 13 -44.27 -19.43 33.86
CA ARG A 13 -44.65 -20.56 32.98
C ARG A 13 -45.47 -20.01 31.79
N VAL A 14 -45.33 -20.63 30.61
CA VAL A 14 -46.40 -21.09 29.67
C VAL A 14 -47.34 -20.06 29.01
N CYS A 15 -47.33 -20.02 27.67
CA CYS A 15 -48.55 -20.23 26.88
C CYS A 15 -48.27 -20.76 25.47
N ARG A 16 -49.23 -21.55 24.96
CA ARG A 16 -49.21 -22.46 23.81
C ARG A 16 -49.64 -21.78 22.49
N ILE A 17 -49.10 -22.29 21.36
CA ILE A 17 -49.73 -22.75 20.08
C ILE A 17 -50.85 -21.83 19.48
N VAL A 18 -50.91 -21.41 18.21
CA VAL A 18 -51.01 -22.06 16.87
C VAL A 18 -50.88 -20.89 15.83
N LEU A 19 -50.49 -21.00 14.56
CA LEU A 19 -51.14 -21.70 13.45
C LEU A 19 -50.33 -21.55 12.15
N LEU A 20 -50.35 -22.62 11.34
CA LEU A 20 -49.83 -22.73 9.98
C LEU A 20 -50.27 -21.59 9.05
N THR A 21 -49.37 -21.14 8.17
CA THR A 21 -49.69 -20.82 6.78
C THR A 21 -48.72 -21.50 5.83
N ALA A 22 -49.31 -22.14 4.83
CA ALA A 22 -48.70 -22.98 3.83
C ALA A 22 -48.25 -22.18 2.60
N PHE A 23 -47.12 -22.60 2.03
CA PHE A 23 -46.77 -22.59 0.61
C PHE A 23 -46.98 -21.31 -0.22
N LEU A 24 -45.87 -20.63 -0.51
CA LEU A 24 -45.51 -20.34 -1.91
C LEU A 24 -44.03 -20.71 -2.08
N GLY A 25 -43.81 -21.82 -2.77
CA GLY A 25 -42.50 -22.30 -3.16
C GLY A 25 -41.87 -21.36 -4.18
N GLY A 26 -40.87 -20.61 -3.74
CA GLY A 26 -39.80 -20.11 -4.59
C GLY A 26 -38.54 -20.90 -4.21
N VAL A 27 -38.24 -21.97 -4.94
CA VAL A 27 -36.90 -22.57 -4.91
C VAL A 27 -35.99 -21.56 -5.62
N ALA A 28 -35.53 -20.56 -4.86
CA ALA A 28 -34.40 -19.76 -5.29
C ALA A 28 -33.18 -20.68 -5.19
N CYS A 29 -32.74 -21.20 -6.33
CA CYS A 29 -31.42 -21.77 -6.48
C CYS A 29 -30.41 -20.73 -5.96
N SER A 30 -29.97 -20.89 -4.71
CA SER A 30 -28.78 -20.23 -4.21
C SER A 30 -27.66 -20.73 -5.09
N GLN A 31 -27.25 -19.89 -6.04
CA GLN A 31 -26.02 -20.10 -6.78
C GLN A 31 -24.93 -20.22 -5.71
N ASN A 32 -24.29 -21.39 -5.65
CA ASN A 32 -22.96 -21.53 -5.06
C ASN A 32 -22.01 -20.65 -5.88
N GLN A 33 -22.05 -19.34 -5.61
CA GLN A 33 -20.91 -18.50 -5.87
C GLN A 33 -19.87 -18.93 -4.84
N ASN A 34 -18.82 -19.61 -5.31
CA ASN A 34 -17.56 -19.62 -4.56
C ASN A 34 -17.33 -18.19 -4.10
N PRO A 35 -17.05 -17.93 -2.80
CA PRO A 35 -16.76 -16.58 -2.35
C PRO A 35 -15.65 -16.06 -3.26
N SER A 36 -15.97 -15.00 -4.00
CA SER A 36 -14.96 -14.25 -4.73
C SER A 36 -13.84 -13.94 -3.75
N ALA A 37 -12.59 -14.08 -4.18
CA ALA A 37 -11.46 -13.57 -3.40
C ALA A 37 -11.84 -12.17 -2.87
N PRO A 38 -11.60 -11.89 -1.57
CA PRO A 38 -12.02 -10.62 -0.98
C PRO A 38 -11.60 -9.50 -1.90
N GLN A 39 -12.52 -8.56 -2.14
CA GLN A 39 -12.50 -7.55 -3.21
C GLN A 39 -11.29 -6.59 -3.13
N ASN A 40 -10.37 -6.83 -2.19
CA ASN A 40 -9.36 -5.93 -1.66
C ASN A 40 -7.94 -6.55 -1.64
N THR A 41 -7.64 -7.63 -2.38
CA THR A 41 -6.25 -7.78 -2.85
C THR A 41 -5.91 -6.49 -3.63
N PRO A 42 -4.68 -5.92 -3.56
CA PRO A 42 -4.21 -4.93 -4.53
C PRO A 42 -4.81 -5.21 -5.90
N LYS A 43 -5.83 -4.41 -6.27
CA LYS A 43 -6.64 -4.79 -7.43
C LYS A 43 -5.69 -4.78 -8.61
N ALA A 44 -5.79 -5.76 -9.50
CA ALA A 44 -5.05 -5.76 -10.76
C ALA A 44 -5.28 -4.47 -11.62
N THR A 45 -6.18 -3.59 -11.16
CA THR A 45 -6.47 -2.26 -11.70
C THR A 45 -5.65 -1.11 -11.11
N ASP A 46 -4.86 -1.28 -10.04
CA ASP A 46 -3.80 -0.32 -9.70
C ASP A 46 -2.66 -0.58 -10.68
N PRO A 47 -2.52 0.24 -11.74
CA PRO A 47 -1.63 -0.08 -12.86
C PRO A 47 -0.17 -0.19 -12.45
N ASP A 48 0.18 0.37 -11.29
CA ASP A 48 1.55 0.41 -10.78
C ASP A 48 1.92 -0.87 -10.02
N LEU A 49 0.96 -1.68 -9.57
CA LEU A 49 1.23 -2.87 -8.75
C LEU A 49 1.54 -4.10 -9.61
N VAL A 50 2.76 -4.61 -9.47
CA VAL A 50 3.24 -5.78 -10.21
C VAL A 50 2.98 -7.04 -9.38
N THR A 51 2.11 -7.92 -9.87
CA THR A 51 1.73 -9.18 -9.20
C THR A 51 2.06 -10.40 -10.05
N CYS A 52 2.09 -11.60 -9.47
CA CYS A 52 2.27 -12.86 -10.21
C CYS A 52 1.00 -13.33 -10.98
N GLY A 53 -0.05 -12.51 -11.03
CA GLY A 53 -1.37 -12.87 -11.56
C GLY A 53 -2.35 -13.34 -10.48
N GLU A 54 -3.64 -13.42 -10.84
CA GLU A 54 -4.73 -13.76 -9.90
C GLU A 54 -5.07 -15.25 -9.87
N LYS A 55 -4.75 -16.00 -10.95
CA LYS A 55 -5.15 -17.40 -11.11
C LYS A 55 -3.97 -18.26 -11.51
N PRO A 56 -3.89 -19.51 -10.99
CA PRO A 56 -2.91 -20.48 -11.47
C PRO A 56 -3.04 -20.74 -12.98
N PRO A 57 -1.92 -20.96 -13.70
CA PRO A 57 -0.56 -20.84 -13.20
C PRO A 57 -0.17 -19.37 -12.95
N LEU A 58 0.35 -19.08 -11.75
CA LEU A 58 0.98 -17.80 -11.44
C LEU A 58 2.26 -17.67 -12.27
N ASN A 59 2.60 -16.47 -12.72
CA ASN A 59 3.78 -16.26 -13.55
C ASN A 59 4.66 -15.18 -12.94
N SER A 60 5.96 -15.50 -12.82
CA SER A 60 6.95 -14.49 -12.48
C SER A 60 7.07 -13.48 -13.62
N ARG A 61 7.20 -12.21 -13.28
CA ARG A 61 7.43 -11.13 -14.25
C ARG A 61 8.23 -9.99 -13.63
N THR A 62 8.98 -9.29 -14.46
CA THR A 62 9.66 -8.06 -14.09
C THR A 62 9.11 -6.92 -14.93
N VAL A 63 8.81 -5.80 -14.29
CA VAL A 63 8.36 -4.56 -14.93
C VAL A 63 9.37 -3.46 -14.59
N ARG A 64 9.77 -2.71 -15.61
CA ARG A 64 10.61 -1.53 -15.47
C ARG A 64 9.75 -0.27 -15.57
N SER A 65 9.99 0.69 -14.68
CA SER A 65 9.33 1.99 -14.72
C SER A 65 9.83 2.84 -15.90
N ASN A 66 9.20 4.00 -16.10
CA ASN A 66 9.77 5.04 -16.94
C ASN A 66 11.17 5.44 -16.48
N LEU A 67 11.95 5.98 -17.42
CA LEU A 67 13.26 6.57 -17.15
C LEU A 67 13.09 8.04 -16.77
N PHE A 68 13.61 8.42 -15.60
CA PHE A 68 13.59 9.78 -15.07
C PHE A 68 14.97 10.40 -15.18
N THR A 69 15.09 11.40 -16.06
CA THR A 69 16.32 12.20 -16.20
C THR A 69 16.21 13.49 -15.40
N ALA A 70 17.17 13.76 -14.53
CA ALA A 70 17.23 14.96 -13.71
C ALA A 70 17.38 16.24 -14.56
N PRO A 71 16.97 17.41 -14.04
CA PRO A 71 17.12 18.71 -14.72
C PRO A 71 18.55 19.04 -15.16
N ASP A 72 19.55 18.57 -14.42
CA ASP A 72 20.96 18.78 -14.73
C ASP A 72 21.47 17.90 -15.88
N GLN A 73 20.65 16.97 -16.38
CA GLN A 73 20.96 15.96 -17.39
C GLN A 73 22.10 15.00 -17.02
N LYS A 74 22.57 15.07 -15.76
CA LYS A 74 23.65 14.23 -15.26
C LYS A 74 23.15 13.02 -14.53
N HIS A 75 21.92 13.01 -14.03
CA HIS A 75 21.39 11.86 -13.32
C HIS A 75 20.22 11.25 -14.06
N ARG A 76 20.20 9.92 -14.14
CA ARG A 76 19.13 9.14 -14.75
C ARG A 76 18.76 8.01 -13.82
N ALA A 77 17.47 7.76 -13.63
CA ALA A 77 17.00 6.71 -12.76
C ALA A 77 15.77 5.99 -13.31
N TYR A 78 15.66 4.71 -13.01
CA TYR A 78 14.44 3.94 -13.17
C TYR A 78 14.31 2.95 -12.02
N ALA A 79 13.09 2.54 -11.73
CA ALA A 79 12.80 1.46 -10.82
C ALA A 79 12.46 0.17 -11.59
N GLU A 80 12.73 -0.97 -10.98
CA GLU A 80 12.25 -2.27 -11.43
C GLU A 80 11.52 -2.95 -10.30
N THR A 81 10.39 -3.56 -10.61
CA THR A 81 9.71 -4.47 -9.69
C THR A 81 9.61 -5.83 -10.33
N GLU A 82 10.16 -6.81 -9.64
CA GLU A 82 10.09 -8.23 -9.97
C GLU A 82 9.07 -8.90 -9.06
N ALA A 83 8.02 -9.46 -9.63
CA ALA A 83 7.11 -10.36 -8.94
C ALA A 83 7.54 -11.80 -9.24
N THR A 84 7.87 -12.57 -8.21
CA THR A 84 8.36 -13.94 -8.30
C THR A 84 7.30 -14.92 -7.78
N ALA A 85 6.78 -15.76 -8.66
CA ALA A 85 5.85 -16.82 -8.28
C ALA A 85 6.63 -17.93 -7.56
N LEU A 86 6.28 -18.18 -6.30
CA LEU A 86 6.92 -19.21 -5.50
C LEU A 86 6.24 -20.56 -5.78
N TYR A 87 6.71 -21.25 -6.84
CA TYR A 87 6.33 -22.64 -7.07
C TYR A 87 7.16 -23.57 -6.18
N GLN A 88 6.48 -24.29 -5.31
CA GLN A 88 6.96 -25.59 -4.86
C GLN A 88 5.91 -26.63 -5.23
N GLN A 89 6.36 -27.84 -5.56
CA GLN A 89 5.49 -29.03 -5.57
C GLN A 89 4.75 -29.06 -4.23
N ARG A 90 3.51 -28.57 -4.22
CA ARG A 90 2.81 -28.19 -2.99
C ARG A 90 2.68 -29.43 -2.11
N PRO A 91 3.31 -29.48 -0.92
CA PRO A 91 2.87 -30.41 0.09
C PRO A 91 1.42 -30.04 0.44
N SER A 92 0.56 -31.03 0.68
CA SER A 92 -0.79 -30.74 1.14
C SER A 92 -0.73 -29.91 2.43
N GLY A 93 -1.31 -28.71 2.42
CA GLY A 93 -1.34 -27.82 3.58
C GLY A 93 -0.30 -26.70 3.63
N TYR A 94 0.44 -26.41 2.54
CA TYR A 94 1.26 -25.19 2.46
C TYR A 94 0.38 -23.93 2.50
N THR A 95 0.69 -23.01 3.40
CA THR A 95 -0.04 -21.73 3.63
C THR A 95 0.85 -20.50 3.43
N GLY A 96 2.07 -20.64 2.90
CA GLY A 96 2.99 -19.52 2.69
C GLY A 96 2.66 -18.71 1.43
N PRO A 97 3.36 -17.58 1.20
CA PRO A 97 3.08 -16.67 0.09
C PRO A 97 3.25 -17.39 -1.26
N LEU A 98 2.34 -17.12 -2.17
CA LEU A 98 2.36 -17.66 -3.54
C LEU A 98 3.11 -16.75 -4.52
N CYS A 99 3.36 -15.51 -4.09
CA CYS A 99 4.06 -14.48 -4.84
C CYS A 99 4.83 -13.61 -3.86
N VAL A 100 6.03 -13.19 -4.26
CA VAL A 100 6.82 -12.19 -3.54
C VAL A 100 7.32 -11.15 -4.51
N ASN A 101 7.61 -9.95 -4.00
CA ASN A 101 8.12 -8.86 -4.81
C ASN A 101 9.51 -8.43 -4.38
N TYR A 102 10.32 -8.04 -5.36
CA TYR A 102 11.56 -7.32 -5.16
C TYR A 102 11.48 -6.01 -5.91
N SER A 103 11.78 -4.90 -5.24
CA SER A 103 11.83 -3.60 -5.89
C SER A 103 13.23 -3.02 -5.86
N ARG A 104 13.69 -2.51 -6.99
CA ARG A 104 15.08 -2.08 -7.20
C ARG A 104 15.11 -0.68 -7.77
N LEU A 105 16.00 0.16 -7.26
CA LEU A 105 16.32 1.45 -7.86
C LEU A 105 17.65 1.36 -8.59
N PHE A 106 17.65 1.74 -9.85
CA PHE A 106 18.86 1.88 -10.65
C PHE A 106 19.11 3.37 -10.96
N VAL A 107 20.33 3.84 -10.69
CA VAL A 107 20.73 5.23 -10.97
C VAL A 107 22.04 5.26 -11.74
N ALA A 108 22.10 6.10 -12.76
CA ALA A 108 23.31 6.45 -13.50
C ALA A 108 23.60 7.95 -13.31
N GLU A 109 24.87 8.30 -13.11
CA GLU A 109 25.36 9.67 -13.28
C GLU A 109 25.81 9.83 -14.75
N THR A 110 27.08 9.58 -15.01
CA THR A 110 27.61 9.43 -16.37
C THR A 110 27.91 7.95 -16.63
N GLY A 111 27.32 7.39 -17.68
CA GLY A 111 27.52 5.98 -18.05
C GLY A 111 26.44 5.03 -17.51
N ASP A 112 26.89 3.89 -16.97
CA ASP A 112 26.04 2.74 -16.68
C ASP A 112 25.20 2.89 -15.41
N PHE A 113 24.04 2.25 -15.43
CA PHE A 113 23.14 2.17 -14.28
C PHE A 113 23.71 1.28 -13.19
N LYS A 114 23.65 1.76 -11.95
CA LYS A 114 24.05 1.00 -10.75
C LYS A 114 22.85 0.80 -9.84
N LEU A 115 22.76 -0.37 -9.21
CA LEU A 115 21.80 -0.62 -8.15
C LEU A 115 22.09 0.33 -6.97
N ARG A 116 21.07 1.05 -6.51
CA ARG A 116 21.14 1.99 -5.39
C ARG A 116 20.22 1.64 -4.23
N PHE A 117 19.13 0.95 -4.52
CA PHE A 117 18.17 0.51 -3.51
C PHE A 117 17.65 -0.86 -3.88
N LEU A 118 17.46 -1.72 -2.88
CA LEU A 118 16.80 -3.00 -2.99
C LEU A 118 15.83 -3.11 -1.82
N GLN A 119 14.55 -3.22 -2.12
CA GLN A 119 13.53 -3.69 -1.19
C GLN A 119 13.33 -5.18 -1.44
N GLU A 120 13.68 -5.98 -0.44
CA GLU A 120 13.35 -7.40 -0.38
C GLU A 120 11.94 -7.59 0.20
N PRO A 121 11.25 -8.69 -0.10
CA PRO A 121 10.00 -9.02 0.56
C PRO A 121 10.24 -9.21 2.07
N ALA A 122 9.37 -8.65 2.90
CA ALA A 122 9.40 -8.85 4.34
C ALA A 122 8.69 -10.17 4.70
N ASP A 123 8.91 -10.64 5.93
CA ASP A 123 8.24 -11.84 6.46
C ASP A 123 6.70 -11.72 6.44
N VAL A 124 6.19 -10.49 6.63
CA VAL A 124 4.76 -10.17 6.63
C VAL A 124 4.34 -9.50 5.32
N GLU A 125 4.95 -8.36 4.95
CA GLU A 125 4.72 -7.70 3.66
C GLU A 125 5.55 -8.32 2.53
N THR A 126 5.02 -9.41 1.99
CA THR A 126 5.64 -10.14 0.88
C THR A 126 5.55 -9.42 -0.47
N GLY A 127 4.67 -8.43 -0.58
CA GLY A 127 4.53 -7.55 -1.75
C GLY A 127 5.14 -6.18 -1.52
N ASN A 128 5.84 -5.65 -2.52
CA ASN A 128 6.38 -4.30 -2.53
C ASN A 128 6.49 -3.74 -3.95
N LEU A 129 6.50 -2.41 -4.04
CA LEU A 129 6.67 -1.61 -5.24
C LEU A 129 7.52 -0.39 -4.89
N LEU A 130 8.47 -0.06 -5.76
CA LEU A 130 9.15 1.22 -5.74
C LEU A 130 8.79 2.03 -6.99
N ARG A 131 8.16 3.19 -6.80
CA ARG A 131 7.76 4.09 -7.88
C ARG A 131 8.61 5.36 -7.84
N ALA A 132 9.37 5.62 -8.90
CA ALA A 132 10.00 6.92 -9.09
C ALA A 132 8.94 7.98 -9.40
N VAL A 133 9.03 9.12 -8.70
CA VAL A 133 8.03 10.19 -8.78
C VAL A 133 8.60 11.39 -9.54
N ASP A 134 9.68 11.98 -9.06
CA ASP A 134 10.32 13.13 -9.72
C ASP A 134 11.72 13.42 -9.15
N TRP A 135 12.53 14.17 -9.89
CA TRP A 135 13.75 14.78 -9.37
C TRP A 135 13.46 16.14 -8.71
N SER A 136 14.28 16.56 -7.75
CA SER A 136 14.27 17.92 -7.24
C SER A 136 14.76 18.90 -8.31
N SER A 137 14.38 20.17 -8.17
CA SER A 137 14.72 21.23 -9.13
C SER A 137 16.24 21.44 -9.29
N ASP A 138 17.02 21.16 -8.24
CA ASP A 138 18.49 21.20 -8.27
C ASP A 138 19.14 19.91 -8.86
N GLY A 139 18.33 18.93 -9.26
CA GLY A 139 18.78 17.65 -9.82
C GLY A 139 19.46 16.71 -8.82
N ARG A 140 19.52 17.07 -7.53
CA ARG A 140 20.26 16.31 -6.52
C ARG A 140 19.46 15.16 -5.92
N ARG A 141 18.14 15.28 -5.83
CA ARG A 141 17.32 14.35 -5.05
C ARG A 141 16.27 13.70 -5.92
N LEU A 142 16.13 12.40 -5.80
CA LEU A 142 15.06 11.65 -6.44
C LEU A 142 14.02 11.30 -5.38
N LEU A 143 12.78 11.71 -5.65
CA LEU A 143 11.62 11.37 -4.85
C LEU A 143 11.02 10.05 -5.35
N LEU A 144 10.75 9.17 -4.40
CA LEU A 144 10.24 7.82 -4.60
C LEU A 144 9.05 7.58 -3.67
N GLU A 145 8.11 6.76 -4.14
CA GLU A 145 7.07 6.14 -3.31
C GLU A 145 7.44 4.67 -3.13
N LEU A 146 7.57 4.24 -1.88
CA LEU A 146 7.67 2.82 -1.52
C LEU A 146 6.29 2.37 -1.06
N ALA A 147 5.75 1.34 -1.68
CA ALA A 147 4.52 0.69 -1.25
C ALA A 147 4.83 -0.75 -0.82
N GLU A 148 4.26 -1.18 0.30
CA GLU A 148 4.42 -2.52 0.87
C GLU A 148 3.03 -3.07 1.20
N TRP A 149 2.79 -4.35 0.92
CA TRP A 149 1.51 -4.99 1.18
C TRP A 149 1.67 -6.48 1.47
N GLN A 150 0.67 -7.03 2.12
CA GLN A 150 0.51 -8.46 2.25
C GLN A 150 -0.46 -8.96 1.17
N TYR A 151 -0.06 -10.00 0.44
CA TYR A 151 -0.95 -10.64 -0.52
C TYR A 151 -2.24 -11.12 0.16
N GLU A 152 -3.37 -11.01 -0.54
CA GLU A 152 -4.71 -11.40 -0.06
C GLU A 152 -5.25 -10.55 1.10
N GLN A 153 -4.52 -9.53 1.55
CA GLN A 153 -4.98 -8.55 2.53
C GLN A 153 -5.31 -7.20 1.88
N PRO A 154 -6.27 -6.44 2.44
CA PRO A 154 -6.58 -5.08 2.04
C PRO A 154 -5.43 -4.10 2.32
N GLY A 155 -5.26 -3.20 1.36
CA GLY A 155 -4.42 -2.01 1.51
C GLY A 155 -2.95 -2.23 1.18
N ALA A 156 -2.23 -1.12 1.17
CA ALA A 156 -0.78 -1.10 1.10
C ALA A 156 -0.30 0.07 1.96
N THR A 157 0.73 -0.18 2.76
CA THR A 157 1.44 0.87 3.48
C THR A 157 2.30 1.61 2.48
N ARG A 158 2.21 2.94 2.44
CA ARG A 158 2.95 3.78 1.49
C ARG A 158 3.80 4.80 2.23
N SER A 159 5.08 4.83 1.87
CA SER A 159 6.11 5.66 2.48
C SER A 159 6.77 6.57 1.44
N VAL A 160 7.23 7.73 1.91
CA VAL A 160 8.07 8.64 1.13
C VAL A 160 9.51 8.19 1.25
N LEU A 161 10.20 8.02 0.13
CA LEU A 161 11.63 7.73 0.11
C LEU A 161 12.35 8.79 -0.74
N ILE A 162 13.42 9.36 -0.21
CA ILE A 162 14.22 10.38 -0.90
C ILE A 162 15.66 9.88 -1.04
N TYR A 163 16.10 9.74 -2.28
CA TYR A 163 17.50 9.44 -2.60
C TYR A 163 18.29 10.72 -2.84
N ASP A 164 19.43 10.90 -2.16
CA ASP A 164 20.38 11.99 -2.40
C ASP A 164 21.52 11.49 -3.29
N SER A 165 21.58 11.96 -4.54
CA SER A 165 22.58 11.51 -5.52
C SER A 165 24.00 11.94 -5.16
N LYS A 166 24.15 13.04 -4.41
CA LYS A 166 25.48 13.55 -4.01
C LYS A 166 26.12 12.67 -2.94
N ASN A 167 25.31 12.21 -1.99
CA ASN A 167 25.79 11.47 -0.82
C ASN A 167 25.54 9.97 -0.91
N PHE A 168 24.76 9.52 -1.90
CA PHE A 168 24.30 8.13 -2.04
C PHE A 168 23.51 7.63 -0.83
N THR A 169 22.73 8.51 -0.21
CA THR A 169 21.97 8.22 1.02
C THR A 169 20.47 8.25 0.76
N PHE A 170 19.72 7.54 1.59
CA PHE A 170 18.26 7.56 1.60
C PHE A 170 17.73 8.25 2.86
N GLN A 171 16.62 8.96 2.72
CA GLN A 171 15.84 9.52 3.81
C GLN A 171 14.40 9.02 3.67
N GLN A 172 13.82 8.54 4.77
CA GLN A 172 12.43 8.08 4.84
C GLN A 172 11.76 8.77 6.03
N PRO A 173 11.00 9.85 5.81
CA PRO A 173 10.26 10.53 6.86
C PRO A 173 9.26 9.58 7.54
N ASP A 174 9.19 9.63 8.87
CA ASP A 174 8.24 8.83 9.64
C ASP A 174 6.85 9.49 9.62
N LEU A 175 6.07 9.17 8.57
CA LEU A 175 4.74 9.73 8.38
C LEU A 175 3.79 9.40 9.55
N ALA A 176 3.94 8.24 10.20
CA ALA A 176 3.11 7.86 11.33
C ALA A 176 3.36 8.79 12.53
N HIS A 177 4.63 9.03 12.86
CA HIS A 177 5.00 9.97 13.93
C HIS A 177 4.55 11.40 13.61
N ILE A 178 4.73 11.85 12.36
CA ILE A 178 4.33 13.19 11.92
C ILE A 178 2.80 13.36 12.03
N LEU A 179 2.03 12.36 11.61
CA LEU A 179 0.57 12.37 11.73
C LEU A 179 0.11 12.36 13.18
N ALA A 180 0.69 11.49 14.01
CA ALA A 180 0.35 11.42 15.44
C ALA A 180 0.59 12.77 16.14
N LYS A 181 1.67 13.47 15.79
CA LYS A 181 1.95 14.83 16.27
C LYS A 181 0.91 15.84 15.78
N ASN A 182 0.51 15.78 14.51
CA ASN A 182 -0.43 16.74 13.91
C ASN A 182 -1.88 16.55 14.38
N TYR A 183 -2.30 15.30 14.60
CA TYR A 183 -3.67 14.95 14.96
C TYR A 183 -3.84 14.64 16.46
N SER A 184 -2.74 14.60 17.23
CA SER A 184 -2.72 14.32 18.67
C SER A 184 -3.26 12.93 19.06
N HIS A 185 -3.25 11.97 18.13
CA HIS A 185 -3.58 10.56 18.35
C HIS A 185 -3.00 9.72 17.20
N ASP A 186 -2.82 8.42 17.44
CA ASP A 186 -2.33 7.51 16.40
C ASP A 186 -3.42 7.31 15.35
N CYS A 187 -3.09 7.66 14.10
CA CYS A 187 -3.96 7.54 12.96
C CYS A 187 -3.12 7.49 11.68
N THR A 188 -3.73 7.10 10.56
CA THR A 188 -3.02 7.01 9.28
C THR A 188 -3.87 7.46 8.09
N PHE A 189 -3.25 7.50 6.93
CA PHE A 189 -3.90 7.66 5.62
C PHE A 189 -3.33 6.63 4.65
N ASN A 190 -4.11 6.31 3.62
CA ASN A 190 -3.57 5.72 2.41
C ASN A 190 -2.94 6.83 1.56
N PHE A 191 -1.62 6.98 1.64
CA PHE A 191 -0.88 8.07 1.00
C PHE A 191 -0.53 7.80 -0.46
N ARG A 192 -0.52 8.85 -1.29
CA ARG A 192 0.18 8.89 -2.57
C ARG A 192 1.15 10.05 -2.61
N VAL A 193 2.36 9.78 -3.09
CA VAL A 193 3.39 10.80 -3.30
C VAL A 193 3.18 11.41 -4.69
N LEU A 194 2.83 12.70 -4.73
CA LEU A 194 2.46 13.37 -5.98
C LEU A 194 3.66 14.01 -6.69
N GLY A 195 4.65 14.49 -5.94
CA GLY A 195 5.81 15.17 -6.51
C GLY A 195 6.33 16.28 -5.61
N PHE A 196 7.04 17.23 -6.21
CA PHE A 196 7.47 18.46 -5.55
C PHE A 196 6.49 19.61 -5.84
N SER A 197 6.28 20.48 -4.85
CA SER A 197 5.67 21.79 -5.06
C SER A 197 6.66 22.76 -5.71
N THR A 198 6.18 23.92 -6.13
CA THR A 198 7.03 25.02 -6.61
C THR A 198 8.00 25.57 -5.55
N GLN A 199 7.73 25.30 -4.27
CA GLN A 199 8.55 25.67 -3.12
C GLN A 199 9.56 24.58 -2.75
N GLY A 200 9.51 23.41 -3.42
CA GLY A 200 10.38 22.27 -3.15
C GLY A 200 9.95 21.40 -1.97
N THR A 201 8.75 21.61 -1.43
CA THR A 201 8.12 20.69 -0.46
C THR A 201 7.59 19.45 -1.18
N ILE A 202 7.46 18.34 -0.45
CA ILE A 202 6.91 17.09 -0.99
C ILE A 202 5.39 17.17 -0.87
N VAL A 203 4.69 16.95 -1.97
CA VAL A 203 3.22 16.97 -1.99
C VAL A 203 2.69 15.55 -1.87
N LEU A 204 1.81 15.33 -0.89
CA LEU A 204 1.14 14.06 -0.63
C LEU A 204 -0.38 14.22 -0.78
N GLU A 205 -1.02 13.17 -1.31
CA GLU A 205 -2.46 12.98 -1.19
C GLU A 205 -2.72 11.88 -0.15
N GLY A 206 -3.47 12.18 0.91
CA GLY A 206 -3.93 11.20 1.89
C GLY A 206 -5.40 10.89 1.67
N GLN A 207 -5.71 9.62 1.40
CA GLN A 207 -7.08 9.12 1.35
C GLN A 207 -7.44 8.44 2.68
N PRO A 208 -8.69 8.56 3.16
CA PRO A 208 -9.15 7.76 4.30
C PRO A 208 -8.98 6.26 3.97
N LEU A 209 -8.65 5.48 4.98
CA LEU A 209 -8.68 4.03 4.91
C LEU A 209 -10.13 3.54 4.73
N SER A 210 -10.30 2.42 4.02
CA SER A 210 -11.55 1.67 4.06
C SER A 210 -11.73 0.96 5.41
N PRO A 211 -12.96 0.57 5.80
CA PRO A 211 -13.17 -0.19 7.03
C PRO A 211 -12.32 -1.47 7.13
N GLU A 212 -12.12 -2.15 6.01
CA GLU A 212 -11.29 -3.36 5.94
C GLU A 212 -9.79 -3.04 6.11
N GLU A 213 -9.32 -1.91 5.57
CA GLU A 213 -7.95 -1.44 5.78
C GLU A 213 -7.72 -1.03 7.25
N GLU A 214 -8.69 -0.37 7.89
CA GLU A 214 -8.60 0.00 9.33
C GLU A 214 -8.53 -1.24 10.22
N GLU A 215 -9.31 -2.28 9.92
CA GLU A 215 -9.29 -3.55 10.65
C GLU A 215 -7.93 -4.25 10.54
N VAL A 216 -7.37 -4.32 9.32
CA VAL A 216 -6.09 -5.03 9.08
C VAL A 216 -4.90 -4.24 9.60
N GLN A 217 -4.89 -2.92 9.45
CA GLN A 217 -3.81 -2.08 9.96
C GLN A 217 -3.92 -1.81 11.46
N GLY A 218 -5.08 -2.06 12.07
CA GLY A 218 -5.32 -1.75 13.47
C GLY A 218 -5.25 -0.25 13.79
N ALA A 219 -5.45 0.61 12.78
CA ALA A 219 -5.34 2.06 12.88
C ALA A 219 -6.51 2.75 12.17
N SER A 220 -7.01 3.84 12.76
CA SER A 220 -8.09 4.64 12.15
C SER A 220 -7.56 5.68 11.18
N SER A 221 -8.39 6.08 10.23
CA SER A 221 -8.12 7.22 9.36
C SER A 221 -8.02 8.54 10.13
N CYS A 222 -6.98 9.34 9.89
CA CYS A 222 -6.84 10.66 10.55
C CYS A 222 -7.95 11.65 10.14
N ALA A 223 -8.53 11.48 8.95
CA ALA A 223 -9.68 12.27 8.50
C ALA A 223 -10.61 11.43 7.63
N LYS A 224 -11.90 11.82 7.57
CA LYS A 224 -12.94 11.12 6.80
C LYS A 224 -12.96 11.49 5.30
N LYS A 225 -12.11 12.41 4.88
CA LYS A 225 -12.07 12.95 3.53
C LYS A 225 -10.64 12.98 3.04
N LYS A 226 -10.52 12.92 1.71
CA LYS A 226 -9.26 13.13 1.02
C LYS A 226 -8.65 14.47 1.43
N THR A 227 -7.37 14.46 1.78
CA THR A 227 -6.62 15.61 2.26
C THR A 227 -5.31 15.70 1.50
N PHE A 228 -4.85 16.92 1.21
CA PHE A 228 -3.54 17.15 0.62
C PHE A 228 -2.58 17.68 1.67
N PHE A 229 -1.31 17.33 1.53
CA PHE A 229 -0.28 17.75 2.47
C PHE A 229 0.95 18.27 1.74
N GLU A 230 1.58 19.28 2.33
CA GLU A 230 2.95 19.66 2.01
C GLU A 230 3.86 19.25 3.16
N LEU A 231 4.84 18.40 2.85
CA LEU A 231 5.85 17.92 3.78
C LEU A 231 7.18 18.63 3.49
N ASP A 232 7.67 19.38 4.48
CA ASP A 232 9.03 19.88 4.46
C ASP A 232 10.00 18.77 4.86
N ARG A 233 10.87 18.39 3.92
CA ARG A 233 11.82 17.29 4.11
C ARG A 233 12.87 17.56 5.20
N ALA A 234 13.25 18.82 5.42
CA ALA A 234 14.36 19.12 6.32
C ALA A 234 13.92 19.12 7.78
N SER A 235 12.72 19.63 8.05
CA SER A 235 12.14 19.74 9.38
C SER A 235 11.13 18.64 9.69
N GLU A 236 10.78 17.81 8.70
CA GLU A 236 9.72 16.79 8.77
C GLU A 236 8.38 17.35 9.25
N ASN A 237 8.16 18.65 9.04
CA ASN A 237 6.89 19.28 9.33
C ASN A 237 5.95 19.08 8.13
N MET A 238 4.76 18.57 8.42
CA MET A 238 3.71 18.36 7.43
C MET A 238 2.53 19.27 7.73
N VAL A 239 2.03 19.96 6.71
CA VAL A 239 0.88 20.86 6.82
C VAL A 239 -0.19 20.42 5.84
N SER A 240 -1.43 20.30 6.32
CA SER A 240 -2.58 20.05 5.45
C SER A 240 -2.94 21.29 4.64
N VAL A 241 -3.19 21.11 3.35
CA VAL A 241 -3.58 22.18 2.42
C VAL A 241 -4.96 21.90 1.83
N PRO A 242 -5.76 22.94 1.54
CA PRO A 242 -7.17 22.78 1.17
C PRO A 242 -7.38 22.16 -0.21
N GLU A 243 -6.44 22.37 -1.13
CA GLU A 243 -6.47 21.87 -2.50
C GLU A 243 -5.09 21.32 -2.87
N ALA A 244 -5.03 20.50 -3.92
CA ALA A 244 -3.77 19.98 -4.43
C ALA A 244 -2.85 21.13 -4.86
N PRO A 245 -1.66 21.28 -4.24
CA PRO A 245 -0.68 22.26 -4.67
C PRO A 245 -0.29 22.05 -6.13
N LYS A 246 0.09 23.14 -6.80
CA LYS A 246 0.66 23.04 -8.14
C LYS A 246 1.98 22.27 -8.08
N LEU A 247 2.00 21.13 -8.76
CA LEU A 247 3.20 20.30 -8.88
C LEU A 247 4.18 20.95 -9.85
N GLN A 248 5.46 20.84 -9.52
CA GLN A 248 6.57 21.17 -10.39
C GLN A 248 7.19 19.87 -10.89
N HIS A 249 6.99 19.57 -12.18
CA HIS A 249 7.60 18.41 -12.83
C HIS A 249 9.00 18.77 -13.35
N ASN A 250 10.02 18.24 -12.70
CA ASN A 250 11.41 18.59 -12.98
C ASN A 250 12.09 17.56 -13.91
N ALA A 251 11.74 16.29 -13.76
CA ALA A 251 12.32 15.21 -14.53
C ALA A 251 11.79 15.19 -15.96
N ARG A 252 12.68 14.92 -16.91
CA ARG A 252 12.28 14.43 -18.23
C ARG A 252 11.98 12.93 -18.12
N ILE A 253 10.76 12.54 -18.46
CA ILE A 253 10.28 11.16 -18.37
C ILE A 253 10.27 10.52 -19.76
N GLU A 254 10.89 9.36 -19.89
CA GLU A 254 10.89 8.55 -21.11
C GLU A 254 10.26 7.19 -20.84
N VAL A 255 9.29 6.82 -21.67
CA VAL A 255 8.61 5.52 -21.57
C VAL A 255 9.53 4.45 -22.19
N PRO A 256 9.72 3.29 -21.53
CA PRO A 256 10.49 2.18 -22.11
C PRO A 256 9.87 1.76 -23.45
N LYS A 257 10.70 1.58 -24.47
CA LYS A 257 10.28 1.06 -25.79
C LYS A 257 10.17 -0.45 -25.77
#